data_AF-A0A7W1XW59-F1
#
_entry.id   AF-A0A7W1XW59-F1
#
_cell.length_a   1.000
_cell.length_b   1.000
_cell.length_c   1.000
_cell.angle_alpha   90.00
_cell.angle_beta   90.00
_cell.angle_gamma   90.00
#
_symmetry.space_group_name_H-M   'P 1'
#
loop_
_entity.id
_entity.type
_entity.pdbx_description
1 polymer ?
#
loop_
_entity_poly.entity_id
_entity_poly.type
_entity_poly.pdbx_seq_one_letter_code
_entity_poly.pdbx_strand_id
1 'polypeptide(L)' 'MSLLTLLILQLCLTPAVVDEPTFEGRTHEEWKKLILPGVEDRWLTIPWHTSLHEGLKNSGLEGKPMLLWLMNGHPLGCT' A
#
# COMPACT_ATOMS: atom_id res chain seq x y z
N MET A 1 36.96 20.66 -15.57
CA MET A 1 36.10 19.75 -14.79
C MET A 1 36.86 18.45 -14.62
N SER A 2 37.18 18.05 -13.39
CA SER A 2 38.08 16.92 -13.14
C SER A 2 37.35 15.59 -13.37
N LEU A 3 38.04 14.58 -13.91
CA LEU A 3 37.50 13.23 -14.12
C LEU A 3 36.88 12.66 -12.82
N LEU A 4 37.45 13.04 -11.67
CA LEU A 4 36.96 12.68 -10.34
C LEU A 4 35.56 13.24 -10.05
N THR A 5 35.31 14.49 -10.44
CA THR A 5 33.99 15.11 -10.24
C THR A 5 32.90 14.48 -11.11
N LEU A 6 33.27 13.98 -12.29
CA LEU A 6 32.33 13.28 -13.18
C LEU A 6 31.99 11.88 -12.64
N LEU A 7 32.98 11.17 -12.10
CA LEU A 7 32.81 9.86 -11.48
C LEU A 7 31.91 9.92 -10.24
N ILE A 8 32.13 10.90 -9.35
CA ILE A 8 31.31 11.07 -8.14
C ILE A 8 29.87 11.41 -8.51
N LEU A 9 29.66 12.28 -9.49
CA LEU A 9 28.32 12.64 -9.96
C LEU A 9 27.60 11.41 -10.55
N GLN A 10 28.28 10.58 -11.34
CA GLN A 10 27.73 9.34 -11.86
C GLN A 10 27.32 8.35 -10.76
N LEU A 11 28.14 8.19 -9.71
CA LEU A 11 27.79 7.34 -8.56
C LEU A 11 26.58 7.86 -7.76
N CYS A 12 26.38 9.17 -7.65
CA CYS A 12 25.22 9.74 -6.98
C CYS A 12 23.92 9.61 -7.78
N LEU A 13 24.01 9.53 -9.11
CA LEU A 13 22.88 9.46 -10.03
C LEU A 13 22.50 8.03 -10.42
N THR A 14 23.34 7.02 -10.14
CA THR A 14 22.95 5.63 -10.32
C THR A 14 21.88 5.27 -9.29
N PRO A 15 20.64 5.00 -9.71
CA PRO A 15 19.65 4.47 -8.79
C PRO A 15 20.18 3.14 -8.27
N ALA A 16 20.21 2.98 -6.94
CA ALA A 16 20.45 1.68 -6.36
C ALA A 16 19.35 0.75 -6.91
N VAL A 17 19.76 -0.27 -7.66
CA VAL A 17 18.87 -1.38 -7.98
C VAL A 17 18.64 -2.09 -6.66
N VAL A 18 17.57 -1.70 -5.97
CA VAL A 18 17.07 -2.43 -4.82
C VAL A 18 16.18 -3.52 -5.40
N ASP A 19 16.65 -4.76 -5.36
CA ASP A 19 15.80 -5.90 -5.69
C ASP A 19 14.54 -5.85 -4.82
N GLU A 20 13.37 -5.97 -5.44
CA GLU A 20 12.11 -6.00 -4.70
C GLU A 20 12.12 -7.21 -3.77
N PRO A 21 11.75 -7.07 -2.49
CA PRO A 21 11.68 -8.20 -1.57
C PRO A 21 10.70 -9.25 -2.12
N THR A 22 11.19 -10.47 -2.29
CA THR A 22 10.39 -11.61 -2.72
C THR A 22 10.12 -12.56 -1.56
N PHE A 23 8.94 -13.19 -1.56
CA PHE A 23 8.63 -14.32 -0.70
C PHE A 23 8.31 -15.53 -1.58
N GLU A 24 9.04 -16.63 -1.37
CA GLU A 24 8.96 -17.84 -2.21
C GLU A 24 9.16 -17.56 -3.72
N GLY A 25 10.04 -16.62 -4.05
CA GLY A 25 10.35 -16.25 -5.42
C GLY A 25 9.25 -15.43 -6.12
N ARG A 26 8.23 -14.96 -5.39
CA ARG A 26 7.19 -14.06 -5.91
C ARG A 26 7.29 -12.67 -5.30
N THR A 27 6.95 -11.65 -6.08
CA THR A 27 6.88 -10.26 -5.62
C THR A 27 5.59 -9.97 -4.85
N HIS A 28 5.52 -8.81 -4.20
CA HIS A 28 4.31 -8.36 -3.52
C HIS A 28 3.11 -8.25 -4.48
N GLU A 29 3.32 -7.72 -5.68
CA GLU A 29 2.25 -7.56 -6.67
C GLU A 29 1.74 -8.91 -7.22
N GLU A 30 2.62 -9.91 -7.34
CA GLU A 30 2.21 -11.26 -7.73
C GLU A 30 1.36 -11.93 -6.65
N TRP A 31 1.75 -11.82 -5.39
CA TRP A 31 0.97 -12.31 -4.27
C TRP A 31 -0.40 -11.63 -4.18
N LYS A 32 -0.42 -10.31 -4.32
CA LYS A 32 -1.64 -9.51 -4.29
C LYS A 32 -2.66 -9.95 -5.35
N LYS A 33 -2.22 -10.28 -6.57
CA LYS A 33 -3.10 -10.82 -7.63
C LYS A 33 -3.72 -12.18 -7.28
N LEU A 34 -3.03 -13.00 -6.49
CA LEU A 34 -3.52 -14.32 -6.07
C LEU A 34 -4.47 -14.24 -4.87
N ILE A 35 -4.24 -13.30 -3.97
CA ILE A 35 -4.99 -13.15 -2.71
C ILE A 35 -6.25 -12.31 -2.93
N LEU A 36 -6.19 -11.28 -3.76
CA LEU A 36 -7.33 -10.39 -3.96
C LEU A 36 -8.45 -11.13 -4.71
N PRO A 37 -9.71 -10.94 -4.27
CA PRO A 37 -10.85 -11.49 -4.98
C PRO A 37 -11.00 -10.86 -6.37
N GLY A 38 -11.73 -11.53 -7.26
CA GLY A 38 -11.95 -11.10 -8.63
C GLY A 38 -12.78 -9.82 -8.77
N VAL A 39 -13.10 -9.46 -10.02
CA VAL A 39 -13.75 -8.20 -10.42
C VAL A 39 -15.15 -7.97 -9.80
N GLU A 40 -15.78 -9.03 -9.29
CA GLU A 40 -17.13 -9.00 -8.70
C GLU A 40 -17.23 -8.18 -7.40
N ASP A 41 -16.09 -7.83 -6.79
CA ASP A 41 -16.05 -7.21 -5.47
C ASP A 41 -16.02 -5.68 -5.54
N ARG A 42 -17.22 -5.08 -5.71
CA ARG A 42 -17.42 -3.60 -5.73
C ARG A 42 -16.81 -2.89 -4.52
N TRP A 43 -16.67 -3.57 -3.39
CA TRP A 43 -16.09 -3.01 -2.17
C TRP A 43 -14.60 -2.66 -2.31
N LEU A 44 -13.86 -3.27 -3.24
CA LEU A 44 -12.47 -2.91 -3.54
C LEU A 44 -12.34 -1.51 -4.17
N THR A 45 -13.41 -0.98 -4.77
CA THR A 45 -13.43 0.35 -5.39
C THR A 45 -13.67 1.48 -4.38
N ILE A 46 -14.06 1.14 -3.16
CA ILE A 46 -14.25 2.12 -2.10
C ILE A 46 -12.86 2.63 -1.67
N PRO A 47 -12.62 3.95 -1.64
CA PRO A 47 -11.36 4.51 -1.19
C PRO A 47 -11.27 4.43 0.34
N TRP A 48 -11.01 3.22 0.86
CA TRP A 48 -10.94 2.97 2.29
C TRP A 48 -9.86 3.81 2.97
N HIS A 49 -10.23 4.50 4.04
CA HIS A 49 -9.27 5.09 4.96
C HIS A 49 -8.71 4.00 5.88
N THR A 50 -7.39 3.96 6.05
CA THR A 50 -6.73 3.05 6.99
C THR A 50 -6.70 3.61 8.43
N SER A 51 -7.09 4.88 8.61
CA SER A 51 -7.19 5.56 9.90
C SER A 51 -8.63 5.91 10.23
N LEU A 52 -9.11 5.45 11.39
CA LEU A 52 -10.43 5.81 11.91
C LEU A 52 -10.56 7.33 12.12
N HIS A 53 -9.49 7.99 12.59
CA HIS A 53 -9.52 9.43 12.86
C HIS A 53 -9.71 10.24 11.57
N GLU A 54 -9.05 9.86 10.48
CA GLU A 54 -9.22 10.51 9.18
C GLU A 54 -10.63 10.35 8.65
N GLY A 55 -11.20 9.15 8.75
CA GLY A 55 -12.59 8.89 8.36
C GLY A 55 -13.60 9.74 9.12
N LEU A 56 -13.43 9.88 10.45
CA LEU A 56 -14.28 10.72 11.30
C LEU A 56 -14.19 12.20 10.93
N LYS A 57 -12.96 12.71 10.72
CA LYS A 57 -12.76 14.11 10.32
C LYS A 57 -13.42 14.40 8.98
N ASN A 58 -13.19 13.57 7.96
CA ASN A 58 -13.67 13.81 6.61
C ASN A 58 -15.21 13.69 6.53
N SER A 59 -15.80 12.69 7.19
CA SER A 59 -17.26 12.56 7.25
C SER A 59 -17.94 13.76 7.91
N GLY A 60 -17.35 14.31 8.98
CA GLY A 60 -17.83 15.53 9.62
C GLY A 60 -17.72 16.77 8.72
N LEU A 61 -16.58 16.94 8.02
CA LEU A 61 -16.39 18.05 7.08
C LEU A 61 -17.33 17.99 5.89
N GLU A 62 -17.61 16.79 5.37
CA GLU A 62 -18.50 16.59 4.23
C GLU A 62 -19.98 16.50 4.61
N GLY A 63 -20.31 16.39 5.90
CA GLY A 63 -21.68 16.19 6.38
C GLY A 63 -22.30 14.88 5.90
N LYS A 64 -21.49 13.84 5.71
CA LYS A 64 -21.92 12.53 5.18
C LYS A 64 -21.78 11.43 6.23
N PRO A 65 -22.63 10.38 6.18
CA PRO A 65 -22.45 9.21 7.04
C PRO A 65 -21.14 8.49 6.72
N MET A 66 -20.50 7.93 7.75
CA MET A 66 -19.28 7.12 7.62
C MET A 66 -19.62 5.63 7.62
N LEU A 67 -19.12 4.90 6.63
CA LEU A 67 -19.11 3.44 6.63
C LEU A 67 -17.85 2.96 7.37
N LEU A 68 -18.05 2.16 8.42
CA LEU A 68 -16.98 1.61 9.24
C LEU A 68 -16.93 0.08 9.05
N TRP A 69 -15.87 -0.41 8.41
CA TRP A 69 -15.62 -1.83 8.23
C TRP A 69 -14.57 -2.31 9.22
N LEU A 70 -14.95 -3.21 10.12
CA LEU A 70 -14.10 -3.72 11.19
C LEU A 70 -14.26 -5.23 11.27
N MET A 71 -13.17 -5.93 11.55
CA MET A 71 -13.28 -7.30 12.06
C MET A 71 -13.73 -7.27 13.53
N ASN A 72 -14.51 -8.25 13.94
CA ASN A 72 -14.98 -8.42 15.31
C ASN A 72 -13.84 -8.91 16.24
N GLY A 73 -12.85 -8.07 16.53
CA GLY A 73 -11.89 -8.22 17.63
C GLY A 73 -10.96 -9.45 17.63
N HIS A 74 -11.18 -10.44 16.76
CA HIS A 74 -10.35 -11.63 16.61
C HIS A 74 -9.53 -11.48 15.33
N PRO A 75 -8.30 -10.93 15.41
CA PRO A 75 -7.50 -10.63 14.23
C PRO A 75 -7.16 -11.86 13.36
N LEU A 76 -7.45 -13.09 13.84
CA LEU A 76 -7.26 -14.35 13.13
C LEU A 76 -8.52 -15.24 13.05
N GLY A 77 -9.67 -14.78 13.55
CA GLY A 77 -10.92 -15.57 13.51
C GLY A 77 -10.88 -16.93 14.21
N CYS A 78 -9.87 -17.24 15.02
CA CYS A 78 -9.81 -18.48 15.79
C CYS A 78 -10.73 -18.37 17.02
N THR A 79 -11.89 -19.01 16.97
CA THR A 79 -12.72 -19.37 18.14
C THR A 79 -12.61 -20.86 18.39
#